data_AF-A0A537S716-F1
#
_entry.id   AF-A0A537S716-F1
#
_cell.length_a   1.000
_cell.length_b   1.000
_cell.length_c   1.000
_cell.angle_alpha   90.00
_cell.angle_beta   90.00
_cell.angle_gamma   90.00
#
_symmetry.space_group_name_H-M   'P 1'
#
loop_
_entity.id
_entity.type
_entity.pdbx_description
1 polymer ?
#
loop_
_entity_poly.entity_id
_entity_poly.type
_entity_poly.pdbx_seq_one_letter_code
_entity_poly.pdbx_strand_id
1 'polypeptide(L)'
;TGLGLFATKPIKKGAKIVRYFGPLLDSRKKKDDAIENKYLFELNGRWTIDGSVRKNVARYINHACRPNAESDVMPRKRKVVIRAIKNISPGEEINYDYGTDYFKAYLKPIGCKCDACERKRKKKRAEARAERLRLKLKAAKKALKEAAKLELKAKETLEKSFNHGLNGNSHCPTLNGKLLNGLHRTSARRVSATQSAILPKPRDNQDRQSLASA
;
A
#
# COMPACT_ATOMS: atom_id res chain seq x y z
N THR A 1 -6.61 -6.43 -9.03
CA THR A 1 -6.73 -7.70 -8.28
C THR A 1 -8.05 -8.26 -8.70
N GLY A 2 -8.02 -9.39 -9.39
CA GLY A 2 -9.19 -9.99 -10.03
C GLY A 2 -9.83 -11.06 -9.16
N LEU A 3 -10.53 -11.98 -9.80
CA LEU A 3 -11.06 -13.18 -9.17
C LEU A 3 -9.92 -14.10 -8.68
N GLY A 4 -10.17 -14.87 -7.63
CA GLY A 4 -9.24 -15.86 -7.07
C GLY A 4 -9.86 -17.25 -7.06
N LEU A 5 -9.01 -18.28 -7.03
CA LEU A 5 -9.45 -19.67 -6.87
C LEU A 5 -9.31 -20.10 -5.41
N PHE A 6 -10.38 -20.64 -4.82
CA PHE A 6 -10.40 -21.07 -3.42
C PHE A 6 -10.69 -22.57 -3.30
N ALA A 7 -10.08 -23.22 -2.32
CA ALA A 7 -10.35 -24.62 -2.02
C ALA A 7 -11.72 -24.76 -1.36
N THR A 8 -12.58 -25.65 -1.87
CA THR A 8 -13.87 -25.98 -1.23
C THR A 8 -13.77 -27.21 -0.33
N LYS A 9 -12.72 -28.00 -0.49
CA LYS A 9 -12.43 -29.24 0.23
C LYS A 9 -10.97 -29.25 0.67
N PRO A 10 -10.61 -30.01 1.72
CA PRO A 10 -9.21 -30.12 2.12
C PRO A 10 -8.40 -30.80 1.01
N ILE A 11 -7.27 -30.20 0.64
CA ILE A 11 -6.35 -30.72 -0.38
C ILE A 11 -5.04 -31.10 0.31
N LYS A 12 -4.65 -32.37 0.20
CA LYS A 12 -3.38 -32.86 0.77
C LYS A 12 -2.20 -32.40 -0.09
N LYS A 13 -1.04 -32.24 0.55
CA LYS A 13 0.25 -32.05 -0.14
C LYS A 13 0.45 -33.11 -1.21
N GLY A 14 0.90 -32.69 -2.39
CA GLY A 14 1.15 -33.54 -3.56
C GLY A 14 -0.08 -33.82 -4.42
N ALA A 15 -1.28 -33.48 -3.96
CA ALA A 15 -2.50 -33.72 -4.73
C ALA A 15 -2.57 -32.82 -5.98
N LYS A 16 -3.12 -33.38 -7.07
CA LYS A 16 -3.41 -32.62 -8.30
C LYS A 16 -4.67 -31.80 -8.08
N ILE A 17 -4.57 -30.48 -8.25
CA ILE A 17 -5.67 -29.54 -8.03
C ILE A 17 -6.49 -29.41 -9.31
N VAL A 18 -5.86 -28.90 -10.37
CA VAL A 18 -6.52 -28.62 -11.64
C VAL A 18 -5.51 -28.66 -12.77
N ARG A 19 -5.97 -29.06 -13.95
CA ARG A 19 -5.17 -28.96 -15.18
C ARG A 19 -5.36 -27.59 -15.81
N TYR A 20 -4.27 -26.93 -16.18
CA TYR A 20 -4.31 -25.77 -17.04
C TYR A 20 -4.44 -26.24 -18.49
N PHE A 21 -5.48 -25.79 -19.19
CA PHE A 21 -5.79 -26.25 -20.54
C PHE A 21 -6.36 -25.14 -21.41
N GLY A 22 -6.21 -25.34 -22.72
CA GLY A 22 -6.78 -24.50 -23.75
C GLY A 22 -6.11 -24.76 -25.11
N PRO A 23 -6.36 -23.91 -26.11
CA PRO A 23 -5.72 -23.99 -27.41
C PRO A 23 -4.20 -23.94 -27.28
N LEU A 24 -3.53 -24.71 -28.13
CA LEU A 24 -2.08 -24.74 -28.19
C LEU A 24 -1.59 -23.86 -29.34
N LEU A 25 -0.78 -22.87 -29.00
CA LEU A 25 -0.19 -21.90 -29.92
C LEU A 25 1.21 -22.36 -30.32
N ASP A 26 1.52 -22.32 -31.62
CA ASP A 26 2.86 -22.61 -32.17
C ASP A 26 3.56 -21.29 -32.50
N SER A 27 4.64 -20.94 -31.80
CA SER A 27 5.36 -19.66 -31.98
C SER A 27 5.92 -19.46 -33.40
N ARG A 28 6.04 -20.52 -34.20
CA ARG A 28 6.45 -20.43 -35.60
C ARG A 28 5.38 -19.82 -36.50
N LYS A 29 4.12 -19.79 -36.05
CA LYS A 29 3.02 -19.15 -36.77
C LYS A 29 2.89 -17.71 -36.28
N LYS A 30 3.17 -16.74 -37.14
CA LYS A 30 3.05 -15.30 -36.83
C LYS A 30 1.69 -14.92 -36.22
N LYS A 31 0.60 -15.58 -36.64
CA LYS A 31 -0.74 -15.35 -36.09
C LYS A 31 -0.87 -15.76 -34.62
N ASP A 32 -0.24 -16.87 -34.25
CA ASP A 32 -0.29 -17.42 -32.89
C ASP A 32 0.67 -16.66 -31.97
N ASP A 33 1.84 -16.25 -32.50
CA ASP A 33 2.86 -15.47 -31.79
C ASP A 33 2.42 -14.02 -31.53
N ALA A 34 1.58 -13.46 -32.39
CA ALA A 34 0.98 -12.13 -32.20
C ALA A 34 -0.12 -12.09 -31.12
N ILE A 35 -0.55 -13.25 -30.59
CA ILE A 35 -1.55 -13.29 -29.53
C ILE A 35 -0.89 -12.85 -28.23
N GLU A 36 -1.19 -11.64 -27.78
CA GLU A 36 -0.80 -11.17 -26.46
C GLU A 36 -1.98 -11.23 -25.48
N ASN A 37 -1.89 -12.10 -24.47
CA ASN A 37 -2.89 -12.16 -23.42
C ASN A 37 -2.28 -12.52 -22.05
N LYS A 38 -3.05 -12.31 -20.98
CA LYS A 38 -2.57 -12.53 -19.59
C LYS A 38 -2.59 -14.00 -19.14
N TYR A 39 -3.14 -14.89 -19.97
CA TYR A 39 -3.40 -16.30 -19.67
C TYR A 39 -2.55 -17.23 -20.53
N LEU A 40 -1.48 -16.72 -21.13
CA LEU A 40 -0.50 -17.52 -21.84
C LEU A 40 0.37 -18.28 -20.85
N PHE A 41 0.49 -19.58 -21.06
CA PHE A 41 1.38 -20.46 -20.30
C PHE A 41 2.38 -21.10 -21.27
N GLU A 42 3.63 -20.64 -21.23
CA GLU A 42 4.69 -21.20 -22.05
C GLU A 42 5.07 -22.60 -21.56
N LEU A 43 5.02 -23.59 -22.44
CA LEU A 43 5.47 -24.95 -22.14
C LEU A 43 6.96 -25.11 -22.43
N ASN A 44 7.38 -24.57 -23.57
CA ASN A 44 8.71 -24.57 -24.17
C ASN A 44 8.77 -23.39 -25.15
N GLY A 45 9.94 -23.03 -25.67
CA GLY A 45 10.11 -21.94 -26.65
C GLY A 45 9.38 -22.09 -28.00
N ARG A 46 8.62 -23.17 -28.20
CA ARG A 46 7.74 -23.37 -29.37
C ARG A 46 6.26 -23.37 -29.04
N TRP A 47 5.89 -23.91 -27.88
CA TRP A 47 4.50 -24.26 -27.58
C TRP A 47 4.02 -23.48 -26.39
N THR A 48 2.91 -22.78 -26.56
CA THR A 48 2.27 -21.98 -25.51
C THR A 48 0.81 -22.40 -25.40
N ILE A 49 0.31 -22.59 -24.18
CA ILE A 49 -1.12 -22.87 -23.94
C ILE A 49 -1.84 -21.54 -23.70
N ASP A 50 -2.89 -21.29 -24.47
CA ASP A 50 -3.80 -20.18 -24.21
C ASP A 50 -4.89 -20.61 -23.21
N GLY A 51 -4.81 -20.13 -21.98
CA GLY A 51 -5.81 -20.37 -20.94
C GLY A 51 -7.01 -19.41 -20.94
N SER A 52 -7.19 -18.58 -21.97
CA SER A 52 -8.27 -17.58 -22.07
C SER A 52 -9.69 -18.17 -22.00
N VAL A 53 -9.83 -19.48 -22.23
CA VAL A 53 -11.09 -20.22 -22.21
C VAL A 53 -11.78 -20.11 -20.85
N ARG A 54 -13.05 -19.69 -20.83
CA ARG A 54 -13.83 -19.53 -19.59
C ARG A 54 -14.01 -20.84 -18.79
N LYS A 55 -13.98 -21.99 -19.46
CA LYS A 55 -14.03 -23.32 -18.83
C LYS A 55 -12.77 -23.64 -18.01
N ASN A 56 -11.65 -22.96 -18.26
CA ASN A 56 -10.41 -23.18 -17.53
C ASN A 56 -10.43 -22.42 -16.20
N VAL A 57 -10.88 -23.06 -15.12
CA VAL A 57 -10.89 -22.46 -13.77
C VAL A 57 -9.48 -22.14 -13.25
N ALA A 58 -8.43 -22.79 -13.79
CA ALA A 58 -7.05 -22.52 -13.41
C ALA A 58 -6.60 -21.09 -13.77
N ARG A 59 -7.31 -20.39 -14.67
CA ARG A 59 -7.06 -18.99 -15.03
C ARG A 59 -7.23 -18.00 -13.87
N TYR A 60 -7.92 -18.41 -12.80
CA TYR A 60 -8.19 -17.59 -11.62
C TYR A 60 -7.15 -17.78 -10.51
N ILE A 61 -6.18 -18.66 -10.71
CA ILE A 61 -5.15 -18.92 -9.71
C ILE A 61 -4.16 -17.76 -9.76
N ASN A 62 -4.04 -17.03 -8.65
CA ASN A 62 -3.19 -15.85 -8.56
C ASN A 62 -1.73 -16.20 -8.26
N HIS A 63 -0.86 -15.23 -8.51
CA HIS A 63 0.54 -15.31 -8.12
C HIS A 63 0.74 -15.05 -6.63
N ALA A 64 1.59 -15.85 -5.99
CA ALA A 64 2.09 -15.57 -4.65
C ALA A 64 3.61 -15.72 -4.54
N CYS A 65 4.26 -14.77 -3.84
CA CYS A 65 5.68 -14.83 -3.48
C CYS A 65 5.99 -16.02 -2.54
N ARG A 66 4.98 -16.55 -1.83
CA ARG A 66 5.07 -17.72 -0.93
C ARG A 66 3.90 -18.66 -1.22
N PRO A 67 4.00 -19.49 -2.26
CA PRO A 67 2.84 -20.21 -2.76
C PRO A 67 2.42 -21.40 -1.88
N ASN A 68 1.21 -21.90 -2.13
CA ASN A 68 0.70 -23.18 -1.61
C ASN A 68 0.54 -24.26 -2.70
N ALA A 69 0.64 -23.88 -3.99
CA ALA A 69 0.67 -24.77 -5.13
C ALA A 69 1.84 -24.47 -6.08
N GLU A 70 2.17 -25.42 -6.95
CA GLU A 70 3.18 -25.30 -8.00
C GLU A 70 2.62 -25.76 -9.35
N SER A 71 3.22 -25.30 -10.44
CA SER A 71 2.90 -25.75 -11.79
C SER A 71 3.80 -26.91 -12.21
N ASP A 72 3.22 -28.11 -12.30
CA ASP A 72 3.83 -29.32 -12.84
C ASP A 72 3.67 -29.31 -14.37
N VAL A 73 4.71 -28.82 -15.06
CA VAL A 73 4.76 -28.72 -16.52
C VAL A 73 5.27 -30.03 -17.08
N MET A 74 4.52 -30.63 -18.00
CA MET A 74 4.87 -31.85 -18.72
C MET A 74 5.03 -31.54 -20.21
N PRO A 75 6.20 -31.03 -20.66
CA PRO A 75 6.35 -30.49 -22.01
C PRO A 75 6.15 -31.54 -23.10
N ARG A 76 6.63 -32.77 -22.89
CA ARG A 76 6.43 -33.90 -23.81
C ARG A 76 4.96 -34.24 -24.02
N LYS A 77 4.14 -34.09 -22.97
CA LYS A 77 2.70 -34.36 -23.02
C LYS A 77 1.88 -33.10 -23.33
N ARG A 78 2.52 -31.94 -23.44
CA ARG A 78 1.89 -30.62 -23.62
C ARG A 78 0.78 -30.35 -22.60
N LYS A 79 1.06 -30.72 -21.35
CA LYS A 79 0.10 -30.61 -20.23
C LYS A 79 0.74 -29.83 -19.10
N VAL A 80 -0.06 -29.00 -18.45
CA VAL A 80 0.31 -28.33 -17.20
C VAL A 80 -0.71 -28.69 -16.16
N VAL A 81 -0.25 -29.15 -15.01
CA VAL A 81 -1.10 -29.50 -13.88
C VAL A 81 -0.67 -28.68 -12.69
N ILE A 82 -1.61 -28.08 -11.99
CA ILE A 82 -1.34 -27.40 -10.74
C ILE A 82 -1.42 -28.43 -9.61
N ARG A 83 -0.36 -28.49 -8.80
CA ARG A 83 -0.21 -29.44 -7.70
C ARG A 83 -0.04 -28.71 -6.38
N ALA A 84 -0.63 -29.24 -5.31
CA ALA A 84 -0.45 -28.68 -3.98
C ALA A 84 0.97 -29.02 -3.44
N ILE A 85 1.70 -28.02 -2.95
CA ILE A 85 3.00 -28.23 -2.28
C ILE A 85 2.87 -28.31 -0.76
N LYS A 86 1.69 -27.93 -0.24
CA LYS A 86 1.32 -27.97 1.18
C LYS A 86 -0.10 -28.50 1.32
N ASN A 87 -0.51 -28.81 2.56
CA ASN A 87 -1.91 -29.05 2.85
C ASN A 87 -2.66 -27.71 2.74
N ILE A 88 -3.78 -27.70 2.02
CA ILE A 88 -4.62 -26.52 1.79
C ILE A 88 -5.98 -26.80 2.43
N SER A 89 -6.39 -25.94 3.35
CA SER A 89 -7.68 -26.06 4.04
C SER A 89 -8.83 -25.53 3.18
N PRO A 90 -10.07 -25.98 3.40
CA PRO A 90 -11.25 -25.34 2.80
C PRO A 90 -11.26 -23.84 3.11
N GLY A 91 -11.56 -23.01 2.12
CA GLY A 91 -11.58 -21.54 2.22
C GLY A 91 -10.24 -20.87 1.89
N GLU A 92 -9.14 -21.61 1.80
CA GLU A 92 -7.84 -21.01 1.44
C GLU A 92 -7.74 -20.70 -0.07
N GLU A 93 -7.12 -19.55 -0.40
CA GLU A 93 -6.83 -19.17 -1.78
C GLU A 93 -5.69 -20.02 -2.35
N ILE A 94 -5.92 -20.68 -3.48
CA ILE A 94 -4.91 -21.44 -4.22
C ILE A 94 -4.08 -20.44 -5.03
N ASN A 95 -2.76 -20.55 -4.91
CA ASN A 95 -1.81 -19.66 -5.56
C ASN A 95 -0.51 -20.40 -5.91
N TYR A 96 0.16 -19.96 -6.97
CA TYR A 96 1.47 -20.51 -7.36
C TYR A 96 2.44 -19.40 -7.78
N ASP A 97 3.71 -19.76 -7.98
CA ASP A 97 4.69 -18.83 -8.53
C ASP A 97 4.60 -18.82 -10.06
N TYR A 98 4.40 -17.64 -10.66
CA TYR A 98 4.29 -17.49 -12.11
C TYR A 98 5.66 -17.55 -12.79
N GLY A 99 6.75 -17.62 -12.03
CA GLY A 99 8.10 -17.67 -12.54
C GLY A 99 8.70 -16.29 -12.76
N THR A 100 10.01 -16.28 -12.95
CA THR A 100 10.82 -15.05 -12.99
C THR A 100 10.54 -14.17 -14.20
N ASP A 101 10.24 -14.77 -15.35
CA ASP A 101 10.09 -14.04 -16.61
C ASP A 101 8.76 -13.29 -16.63
N TYR A 102 7.68 -13.95 -16.21
CA TYR A 102 6.40 -13.29 -15.99
C TYR A 102 6.51 -12.21 -14.89
N PHE A 103 7.25 -12.51 -13.81
CA PHE A 103 7.43 -11.54 -12.74
C PHE A 103 8.11 -10.26 -13.24
N LYS A 104 9.18 -10.39 -14.03
CA LYS A 104 9.93 -9.24 -14.58
C LYS A 104 9.09 -8.45 -15.58
N ALA A 105 8.40 -9.13 -16.48
CA ALA A 105 7.62 -8.50 -17.55
C ALA A 105 6.38 -7.77 -17.01
N TYR A 106 5.59 -8.41 -16.14
CA TYR A 106 4.26 -7.92 -15.78
C TYR A 106 4.12 -7.50 -14.32
N LEU A 107 4.82 -8.13 -13.37
CA LEU A 107 4.65 -7.85 -11.94
C LEU A 107 5.61 -6.81 -11.38
N LYS A 108 6.83 -6.69 -11.90
CA LYS A 108 7.83 -5.71 -11.45
C LYS A 108 7.31 -4.27 -11.44
N PRO A 109 6.61 -3.77 -12.48
CA PRO A 109 6.10 -2.39 -12.46
C PRO A 109 4.93 -2.19 -11.47
N ILE A 110 4.10 -3.21 -11.24
CA ILE A 110 2.89 -3.11 -10.41
C ILE A 110 3.15 -3.47 -8.94
N GLY A 111 4.19 -4.26 -8.70
CA GLY A 111 4.51 -4.89 -7.42
C GLY A 111 3.55 -6.03 -7.07
N CYS A 112 4.09 -7.18 -6.68
CA CYS A 112 3.29 -8.32 -6.27
C CYS A 112 2.33 -7.95 -5.11
N LYS A 113 1.06 -8.33 -5.26
CA LYS A 113 -0.02 -8.04 -4.31
C LYS A 113 -0.35 -9.20 -3.36
N CYS A 114 0.46 -10.25 -3.32
CA CYS A 114 0.27 -11.33 -2.36
C CYS A 114 0.52 -10.86 -0.92
N ASP A 115 -0.03 -11.60 0.06
CA ASP A 115 0.00 -11.24 1.47
C ASP A 115 1.41 -11.08 2.02
N ALA A 116 2.35 -11.93 1.60
CA ALA A 116 3.75 -11.85 2.02
C ALA A 116 4.40 -10.53 1.55
N CYS A 117 4.15 -10.16 0.30
CA CYS A 117 4.69 -8.97 -0.32
C CYS A 117 3.93 -7.70 0.15
N GLU A 118 2.65 -7.81 0.54
CA GLU A 118 1.90 -6.75 1.23
C GLU A 118 2.42 -6.49 2.64
N ARG A 119 2.63 -7.53 3.47
CA ARG A 119 3.23 -7.40 4.81
C ARG A 119 4.58 -6.68 4.76
N LYS A 120 5.45 -7.05 3.82
CA LYS A 120 6.75 -6.40 3.63
C LYS A 120 6.60 -4.91 3.28
N ARG A 121 5.65 -4.56 2.40
CA ARG A 121 5.35 -3.16 2.05
C ARG A 121 4.77 -2.37 3.22
N LYS A 122 3.86 -2.97 4.01
CA LYS A 122 3.31 -2.35 5.23
C LYS A 122 4.43 -2.03 6.23
N LYS A 123 5.34 -2.98 6.49
CA LYS A 123 6.51 -2.77 7.36
C LYS A 123 7.39 -1.60 6.88
N LYS A 124 7.81 -1.62 5.61
CA LYS A 124 8.61 -0.53 5.03
C LYS A 124 7.92 0.84 5.11
N ARG A 125 6.60 0.89 4.85
CA ARG A 125 5.82 2.12 4.97
C ARG A 125 5.73 2.62 6.42
N ALA A 126 5.64 1.71 7.40
CA ALA A 126 5.65 2.07 8.82
C ALA A 126 7.02 2.63 9.24
N GLU A 127 8.10 1.99 8.83
CA GLU A 127 9.48 2.45 9.08
C GLU A 127 9.72 3.84 8.48
N ALA A 128 9.36 4.06 7.21
CA ALA A 128 9.49 5.38 6.57
C ALA A 128 8.65 6.47 7.23
N ARG A 129 7.45 6.13 7.73
CA ARG A 129 6.61 7.06 8.51
C ARG A 129 7.27 7.42 9.84
N ALA A 130 7.82 6.44 10.55
CA ALA A 130 8.53 6.65 11.81
C ALA A 130 9.77 7.53 11.62
N GLU A 131 10.54 7.30 10.54
CA GLU A 131 11.69 8.13 10.18
C GLU A 131 11.27 9.58 9.89
N ARG A 132 10.24 9.77 9.05
CA ARG A 132 9.72 11.11 8.74
C ARG A 132 9.23 11.85 9.99
N LEU A 133 8.58 11.14 10.92
CA LEU A 133 8.15 11.70 12.20
C LEU A 133 9.35 12.10 13.06
N ARG A 134 10.39 11.25 13.14
CA ARG A 134 11.63 11.55 13.88
C ARG A 134 12.33 12.80 13.33
N LEU A 135 12.42 12.94 12.01
CA LEU A 135 13.02 14.11 11.37
C LEU A 135 12.19 15.38 11.65
N LYS A 136 10.85 15.30 11.56
CA LYS A 136 9.96 16.41 11.91
C LYS A 136 10.11 16.84 13.37
N LEU A 137 10.17 15.88 14.30
CA LEU A 137 10.37 16.17 15.73
C LEU A 137 11.74 16.82 15.99
N LYS A 138 12.80 16.35 15.31
CA LYS A 138 14.13 16.98 15.40
C LYS A 138 14.10 18.42 14.86
N ALA A 139 13.48 18.65 13.71
CA ALA A 139 13.35 19.98 13.13
C ALA A 139 12.53 20.92 14.03
N ALA A 140 11.40 20.46 14.56
CA ALA A 140 10.57 21.23 15.50
C ALA A 140 11.34 21.59 16.78
N LYS A 141 12.09 20.65 17.36
CA LYS A 141 12.94 20.93 18.52
C LYS A 141 14.04 21.95 18.21
N LYS A 142 14.63 21.90 17.01
CA LYS A 142 15.62 22.89 16.58
C LYS A 142 15.01 24.28 16.43
N ALA A 143 13.84 24.37 15.78
CA ALA A 143 13.11 25.63 15.61
C ALA A 143 12.71 26.24 16.96
N LEU A 144 12.24 25.44 17.92
CA LEU A 144 11.91 25.92 19.28
C LEU A 144 13.14 26.47 20.02
N LYS A 145 14.30 25.81 19.89
CA LYS A 145 15.55 26.29 20.48
C LYS A 145 16.02 27.61 19.84
N GLU A 146 15.90 27.74 18.53
CA GLU A 146 16.24 28.97 17.80
C GLU A 146 15.29 30.12 18.16
N ALA A 147 13.99 29.86 18.26
CA ALA A 147 12.99 30.83 18.70
C ALA A 147 13.27 31.32 20.13
N ALA A 148 13.52 30.41 21.07
CA ALA A 148 13.86 30.78 22.45
C ALA A 148 15.15 31.63 22.53
N LYS A 149 16.15 31.33 21.69
CA LYS A 149 17.39 32.13 21.61
C LYS A 149 17.13 33.52 21.04
N LEU A 150 16.25 33.65 20.04
CA LEU A 150 15.84 34.93 19.48
C LEU A 150 15.05 35.77 20.50
N GLU A 151 14.16 35.14 21.28
CA GLU A 151 13.41 35.82 22.34
C GLU A 151 14.33 36.35 23.45
N LEU A 152 15.31 35.55 23.90
CA LEU A 152 16.31 36.01 24.87
C LEU A 152 17.10 37.20 24.35
N LYS A 153 17.59 37.14 23.10
CA LYS A 153 18.28 38.27 22.46
C LYS A 153 17.39 39.50 22.35
N ALA A 154 16.12 39.33 21.98
CA ALA A 154 15.17 40.44 21.88
C ALA A 154 14.99 41.13 23.24
N LYS A 155 14.82 40.35 24.33
CA LYS A 155 14.73 40.87 25.70
C LYS A 155 15.99 41.63 26.11
N GLU A 156 17.18 41.08 25.86
CA GLU A 156 18.45 41.75 26.13
C GLU A 156 18.61 43.06 25.33
N THR A 157 18.11 43.11 24.09
CA THR A 157 18.16 44.33 23.25
C THR A 157 17.20 45.39 23.78
N LEU A 158 16.02 44.97 24.22
CA LEU A 158 14.99 45.84 24.80
C LEU A 158 15.47 46.44 26.13
N GLU A 159 16.09 45.63 27.00
CA GLU A 159 16.72 46.11 28.25
C GLU A 159 17.85 47.10 27.98
N LYS A 160 18.71 46.84 26.98
CA LYS A 160 19.76 47.79 26.57
C LYS A 160 19.18 49.11 26.04
N SER A 161 18.08 49.07 25.29
CA SER A 161 17.41 50.28 24.80
C SER A 161 16.73 51.07 25.93
N PHE A 162 16.18 50.38 26.93
CA PHE A 162 15.57 51.01 28.11
C PHE A 162 16.62 51.70 28.99
N ASN A 163 17.78 51.08 29.18
CA ASN A 163 18.89 51.68 29.94
C ASN A 163 19.54 52.88 29.22
N HIS A 164 19.46 52.97 27.89
CA HIS A 164 19.98 54.13 27.13
C HIS A 164 19.00 55.33 27.12
N GLY A 165 17.73 55.11 27.47
CA GLY A 165 16.67 56.14 27.54
C GLY A 165 16.62 56.93 28.85
N LEU A 166 17.44 56.59 29.84
CA LEU A 166 17.54 57.33 31.11
C LEU A 166 18.63 58.42 31.12
N ASN A 167 19.28 58.67 29.98
CA ASN A 167 20.26 59.75 29.79
C ASN A 167 19.86 60.72 28.67
N GLY A 168 18.58 61.07 28.61
CA GLY A 168 18.02 62.07 27.70
C GLY A 168 17.28 63.16 28.47
N ASN A 169 17.84 64.37 28.43
CA ASN A 169 17.32 65.58 29.06
C ASN A 169 15.83 65.79 28.74
N SER A 170 15.03 66.09 29.76
CA SER A 170 13.60 66.30 29.69
C SER A 170 13.26 67.60 28.97
N HIS A 171 12.67 67.50 27.78
CA HIS A 171 11.82 68.56 27.26
C HIS A 171 10.50 67.96 26.75
N CYS A 172 9.43 68.28 27.47
CA CYS A 172 8.06 67.92 27.14
C CYS A 172 7.45 69.04 26.30
N PRO A 173 7.03 68.80 25.05
CA PRO A 173 6.02 69.62 24.41
C PRO A 173 4.65 69.00 24.65
N THR A 174 3.78 69.76 25.31
CA THR A 174 2.33 69.56 25.28
C THR A 174 1.82 69.56 23.82
N LEU A 175 0.86 68.68 23.49
CA LEU A 175 -0.51 69.07 23.10
C LEU A 175 -1.31 67.89 22.48
N ASN A 176 -2.56 67.79 22.95
CA ASN A 176 -3.84 67.49 22.27
C ASN A 176 -4.14 66.13 21.58
N GLY A 177 -4.89 65.31 22.31
CA GLY A 177 -6.27 64.88 21.99
C GLY A 177 -6.60 64.25 20.62
N LYS A 178 -7.01 62.97 20.64
CA LYS A 178 -8.27 62.45 20.06
C LYS A 178 -8.48 60.97 20.42
N LEU A 179 -9.59 60.69 21.09
CA LEU A 179 -10.22 59.37 21.24
C LEU A 179 -10.57 58.78 19.87
N LEU A 180 -10.55 57.44 19.75
CA LEU A 180 -11.66 56.62 19.23
C LEU A 180 -11.26 55.11 19.12
N ASN A 181 -12.06 54.27 19.80
CA ASN A 181 -12.68 52.98 19.44
C ASN A 181 -11.91 51.97 18.53
N GLY A 182 -11.98 50.64 18.71
CA GLY A 182 -12.90 49.82 19.48
C GLY A 182 -12.63 48.32 19.25
N LEU A 183 -13.35 47.50 20.02
CA LEU A 183 -13.34 46.04 20.05
C LEU A 183 -13.54 45.36 18.68
N HIS A 184 -12.94 44.18 18.49
CA HIS A 184 -13.65 43.07 17.84
C HIS A 184 -13.19 41.69 18.32
N ARG A 185 -14.10 41.02 19.06
CA ARG A 185 -14.15 39.56 19.26
C ARG A 185 -14.80 38.91 18.05
N THR A 186 -14.32 37.75 17.60
CA THR A 186 -15.09 36.74 16.84
C THR A 186 -14.55 35.35 17.21
N SER A 187 -15.21 34.63 18.14
CA SER A 187 -16.29 33.66 17.94
C SER A 187 -15.87 32.33 17.30
N ALA A 188 -15.89 31.28 18.13
CA ALA A 188 -15.89 29.88 17.75
C ALA A 188 -17.05 29.56 16.79
N ARG A 189 -16.83 28.64 15.85
CA ARG A 189 -17.91 28.00 15.10
C ARG A 189 -17.68 26.49 15.04
N ARG A 190 -18.44 25.75 15.85
CA ARG A 190 -18.79 24.35 15.62
C ARG A 190 -19.69 24.29 14.39
N VAL A 191 -19.48 23.33 13.50
CA VAL A 191 -20.53 22.85 12.60
C VAL A 191 -20.51 21.33 12.61
N SER A 192 -21.69 20.79 12.84
CA SER A 192 -22.08 19.40 13.03
C SER A 192 -22.10 18.59 11.73
N ALA A 193 -22.08 17.27 11.91
CA ALA A 193 -22.24 16.26 10.88
C ALA A 193 -23.65 16.26 10.26
N THR A 194 -23.71 15.87 8.98
CA THR A 194 -24.86 15.14 8.41
C THR A 194 -24.36 14.09 7.42
N GLN A 195 -25.02 12.93 7.50
CA GLN A 195 -24.80 11.70 6.75
C GLN A 195 -25.26 11.80 5.29
N SER A 196 -24.65 10.98 4.42
CA SER A 196 -25.24 10.25 3.26
C SER A 196 -24.07 9.55 2.54
N ALA A 197 -23.78 8.27 2.80
CA ALA A 197 -24.33 7.08 2.16
C ALA A 197 -23.69 6.72 0.79
N ILE A 198 -23.12 5.51 0.74
CA ILE A 198 -22.72 4.65 -0.40
C ILE A 198 -21.27 4.80 -0.94
N LEU A 199 -20.36 3.87 -0.56
CA LEU A 199 -19.15 3.46 -1.31
C LEU A 199 -18.72 2.00 -0.92
N PRO A 200 -18.04 1.25 -1.82
CA PRO A 200 -17.92 -0.22 -1.82
C PRO A 200 -16.90 -0.83 -0.85
N LYS A 201 -17.14 -2.07 -0.37
CA LYS A 201 -16.30 -2.78 0.62
C LYS A 201 -15.12 -3.56 0.00
N PRO A 202 -13.86 -3.34 0.45
CA PRO A 202 -12.72 -4.25 0.27
C PRO A 202 -12.62 -5.30 1.39
N ARG A 203 -11.87 -6.39 1.14
CA ARG A 203 -11.71 -7.60 1.99
C ARG A 203 -11.56 -7.26 3.49
N ASP A 204 -12.65 -7.47 4.23
CA ASP A 204 -12.63 -7.35 5.68
C ASP A 204 -11.86 -8.51 6.31
N ASN A 205 -11.08 -8.08 7.28
CA ASN A 205 -10.20 -8.79 8.18
C ASN A 205 -11.04 -9.58 9.19
N GLN A 206 -11.34 -10.85 8.92
CA GLN A 206 -11.76 -11.77 9.97
C GLN A 206 -10.55 -12.05 10.84
N ASP A 207 -10.48 -11.38 11.98
CA ASP A 207 -9.91 -11.88 13.24
C ASP A 207 -10.05 -10.80 14.31
N ARG A 208 -11.25 -10.73 14.88
CA ARG A 208 -11.47 -10.20 16.22
C ARG A 208 -12.82 -10.69 16.73
N GLN A 209 -12.75 -11.62 17.68
CA GLN A 209 -13.68 -11.92 18.77
C GLN A 209 -14.05 -13.40 18.84
N SER A 210 -13.40 -14.11 19.77
CA SER A 210 -14.05 -15.10 20.63
C SER A 210 -13.18 -15.37 21.86
N LEU A 211 -13.17 -14.41 22.78
CA LEU A 211 -12.92 -14.64 24.21
C LEU A 211 -13.70 -13.58 24.99
N ALA A 212 -14.85 -13.98 25.55
CA ALA A 212 -15.41 -13.58 26.85
C ALA A 212 -16.91 -13.93 26.96
N SER A 213 -17.20 -14.95 27.78
CA SER A 213 -18.27 -15.00 28.79
C SER A 213 -19.75 -14.83 28.40
N ALA A 214 -20.49 -15.94 28.39
CA ALA A 214 -21.64 -16.24 29.26
C ALA A 214 -22.01 -17.73 29.08
#